data_AF-A0A961DMZ3-F1
#
_entry.id   AF-A0A961DMZ3-F1
#
_cell.length_a   1.000
_cell.length_b   1.000
_cell.length_c   1.000
_cell.angle_alpha   90.00
_cell.angle_beta   90.00
_cell.angle_gamma   90.00
#
_symmetry.space_group_name_H-M   'P 1'
#
loop_
_entity.id
_entity.type
_entity.pdbx_description
1 polymer ?
#
loop_
_entity_poly.entity_id
_entity_poly.type
_entity_poly.pdbx_seq_one_letter_code
_entity_poly.pdbx_strand_id
1 'polypeptide(L)'
;MFVHLREAERPVDVAELTAKFGLNHNAIRQHLARLADAGLITDELRASTGPGRPAKLYRVVPGAAQRWGGTSPHETLADMLLEMVRTGRSALEIGRDTGRRLA
;
A
#
# COMPACT_ATOMS: atom_id res chain seq x y z
N MET A 1 2.76 3.80 -5.42
CA MET A 1 2.56 2.59 -6.26
C MET A 1 1.55 1.60 -5.67
N PHE A 2 1.74 1.09 -4.44
CA PHE A 2 0.79 0.15 -3.81
C PHE A 2 -0.65 0.68 -3.70
N VAL A 3 -0.83 1.93 -3.28
CA VAL A 3 -2.16 2.58 -3.23
C VAL A 3 -2.85 2.57 -4.60
N HIS A 4 -2.13 2.90 -5.68
CA HIS A 4 -2.67 2.81 -7.04
C HIS A 4 -3.10 1.40 -7.41
N LEU A 5 -2.30 0.37 -7.08
CA LEU A 5 -2.67 -1.03 -7.31
C LEU A 5 -3.88 -1.48 -6.47
N ARG A 6 -4.09 -0.87 -5.29
CA ARG A 6 -5.24 -1.14 -4.42
C ARG A 6 -6.52 -0.48 -4.93
N GLU A 7 -6.40 0.74 -5.44
CA GLU A 7 -7.50 1.52 -6.01
C GLU A 7 -7.88 1.04 -7.42
N ALA A 8 -6.94 0.46 -8.15
CA ALA A 8 -7.22 -0.17 -9.43
C ALA A 8 -8.05 -1.44 -9.21
N GLU A 9 -9.31 -1.42 -9.63
CA GLU A 9 -10.20 -2.60 -9.61
C GLU A 9 -9.75 -3.72 -10.57
N ARG A 10 -8.75 -3.44 -11.41
CA ARG A 10 -8.18 -4.33 -12.41
C ARG A 10 -6.67 -4.51 -12.23
N PRO A 11 -6.09 -5.61 -12.76
CA PRO A 11 -4.65 -5.76 -12.84
C PRO A 11 -4.01 -4.63 -13.67
N VAL A 12 -2.82 -4.20 -13.27
CA VAL A 12 -2.10 -3.07 -13.85
C VAL A 12 -0.75 -3.54 -14.41
N ASP A 13 -0.34 -3.04 -15.56
CA ASP A 13 0.96 -3.38 -16.15
C ASP A 13 2.06 -2.34 -15.85
N VAL A 14 3.31 -2.71 -16.13
CA VAL A 14 4.48 -1.83 -15.91
C VAL A 14 4.41 -0.57 -16.75
N ALA A 15 3.79 -0.60 -17.94
CA ALA A 15 3.71 0.55 -18.82
C ALA A 15 2.79 1.62 -18.23
N GLU A 16 1.63 1.23 -17.70
CA GLU A 16 0.73 2.13 -16.97
C GLU A 16 1.43 2.76 -15.76
N LEU A 17 2.15 1.96 -14.97
CA LEU A 17 2.87 2.46 -13.79
C LEU A 17 4.02 3.40 -14.17
N THR A 18 4.73 3.11 -15.26
CA THR A 18 5.78 3.99 -15.81
C THR A 18 5.17 5.34 -16.21
N ALA A 19 4.05 5.33 -16.93
CA ALA A 19 3.35 6.54 -17.34
C ALA A 19 2.82 7.34 -16.15
N LYS A 20 2.25 6.68 -15.13
CA LYS A 20 1.68 7.36 -13.95
C LYS A 20 2.73 7.98 -13.05
N PHE A 21 3.85 7.29 -12.81
CA PHE A 21 4.85 7.74 -11.83
C PHE A 21 6.06 8.44 -12.47
N GLY A 22 6.16 8.48 -13.80
CA GLY A 22 7.29 9.10 -14.51
C GLY A 22 8.62 8.39 -14.28
N LEU A 23 8.60 7.17 -13.73
CA LEU A 23 9.79 6.37 -13.44
C LEU A 23 10.09 5.44 -14.60
N ASN A 24 11.37 5.11 -14.79
CA ASN A 24 11.75 4.10 -15.78
C ASN A 24 11.22 2.71 -15.39
N HIS A 25 11.09 1.83 -16.39
CA HIS A 25 10.56 0.48 -16.22
C HIS A 25 11.33 -0.36 -15.19
N ASN A 26 12.64 -0.18 -15.06
CA ASN A 26 13.45 -0.95 -14.11
C ASN A 26 13.17 -0.54 -12.67
N ALA A 27 13.04 0.77 -12.39
CA ALA A 27 12.64 1.27 -11.09
C ALA A 27 11.26 0.73 -10.69
N ILE A 28 10.29 0.76 -11.61
CA ILE A 28 8.97 0.17 -11.39
C ILE A 28 9.08 -1.33 -11.07
N ARG A 29 9.84 -2.11 -11.86
CA ARG A 29 10.04 -3.55 -11.60
C ARG A 29 10.68 -3.82 -10.24
N GLN A 30 11.65 -3.02 -9.82
CA GLN A 30 12.27 -3.16 -8.50
C GLN A 30 11.29 -2.90 -7.36
N HIS A 31 10.45 -1.86 -7.47
CA HIS A 31 9.40 -1.62 -6.50
C HIS A 31 8.37 -2.77 -6.48
N LEU A 32 8.00 -3.30 -7.63
CA LEU A 32 7.05 -4.42 -7.74
C LEU A 32 7.62 -5.69 -7.13
N ALA A 33 8.91 -5.98 -7.36
CA ALA A 33 9.60 -7.11 -6.73
C ALA A 33 9.53 -7.00 -5.20
N ARG A 34 9.84 -5.84 -4.63
CA ARG A 34 9.75 -5.64 -3.16
C ARG A 34 8.34 -5.84 -2.62
N LEU A 35 7.32 -5.39 -3.34
CA LEU A 35 5.92 -5.62 -2.94
C LEU A 35 5.53 -7.10 -3.07
N ALA A 36 6.00 -7.79 -4.10
CA ALA A 36 5.74 -9.22 -4.28
C ALA A 36 6.44 -10.04 -3.19
N ASP A 37 7.70 -9.74 -2.88
CA ASP A 37 8.47 -10.37 -1.79
C ASP A 37 7.80 -10.19 -0.42
N ALA A 38 7.15 -9.03 -0.21
CA ALA A 38 6.36 -8.75 0.99
C ALA A 38 4.97 -9.45 1.00
N GLY A 39 4.63 -10.21 -0.05
CA GLY A 39 3.33 -10.86 -0.19
C GLY A 39 2.16 -9.88 -0.35
N LEU A 40 2.43 -8.66 -0.81
CA LEU A 40 1.42 -7.60 -0.94
C LEU A 40 0.68 -7.63 -2.27
N ILE A 41 1.37 -8.08 -3.31
CA ILE A 41 0.84 -8.13 -4.67
C ILE A 41 1.14 -9.51 -5.27
N THR A 42 0.36 -9.88 -6.25
CA THR A 42 0.61 -11.03 -7.12
C THR A 42 0.82 -10.56 -8.55
N ASP A 43 1.50 -11.37 -9.35
CA ASP A 43 1.62 -11.16 -10.79
C ASP A 43 0.98 -12.29 -11.60
N GLU A 44 0.39 -11.92 -12.73
CA GLU A 44 -0.12 -12.85 -13.73
C GLU A 44 0.37 -12.43 -15.11
N LEU A 45 0.47 -13.37 -16.03
CA LEU A 45 0.78 -13.06 -17.42
C LEU A 45 -0.49 -12.63 -18.14
N ARG A 46 -0.45 -11.48 -18.82
CA ARG A 46 -1.49 -11.07 -19.76
C ARG A 46 -1.67 -12.17 -20.81
N ALA A 47 -2.91 -12.53 -21.13
CA ALA A 47 -3.21 -13.47 -22.20
C ALA A 47 -2.53 -13.03 -23.51
N SER A 48 -1.84 -13.98 -24.17
CA SER A 48 -1.16 -13.68 -25.43
C SER A 48 -2.17 -13.51 -26.56
N THR A 49 -2.15 -12.35 -27.20
CA THR A 49 -3.04 -12.01 -28.34
C THR A 49 -2.28 -11.88 -29.67
N GLY A 50 -0.98 -12.19 -29.71
CA GLY A 50 -0.15 -12.08 -30.91
C GLY A 50 1.35 -12.23 -30.64
N PRO A 51 2.21 -11.95 -31.63
CA PRO A 51 3.66 -12.03 -31.48
C PRO A 51 4.18 -10.99 -30.47
N GLY A 52 4.97 -11.45 -29.50
CA GLY A 52 5.56 -10.62 -28.46
C GLY A 52 5.68 -11.37 -27.12
N ARG A 53 6.50 -10.85 -26.20
CA ARG A 53 6.57 -11.39 -24.84
C ARG A 53 5.32 -10.93 -24.07
N PRO A 54 4.52 -11.84 -23.49
CA PRO A 54 3.36 -11.46 -22.68
C PRO A 54 3.77 -10.52 -21.53
N ALA A 55 3.02 -9.43 -21.36
CA ALA A 55 3.27 -8.48 -20.28
C ALA A 55 2.81 -9.07 -18.93
N LYS A 56 3.56 -8.79 -17.86
CA LYS A 56 3.10 -9.07 -16.50
C LYS A 56 2.08 -8.02 -16.06
N LEU A 57 0.99 -8.50 -15.47
CA LEU A 57 -0.04 -7.72 -14.80
C LEU A 57 0.08 -7.93 -13.30
N TYR A 58 -0.15 -6.87 -12.54
CA TYR A 58 0.02 -6.85 -11.09
C TYR A 58 -1.27 -6.43 -10.41
N ARG A 59 -1.62 -7.09 -9.30
CA ARG A 59 -2.79 -6.79 -8.47
C ARG A 59 -2.44 -6.98 -7.00
N VAL A 60 -3.08 -6.21 -6.12
CA VAL A 60 -3.01 -6.45 -4.66
C VAL A 60 -3.62 -7.81 -4.29
N VAL A 61 -2.95 -8.55 -3.42
CA VAL A 61 -3.49 -9.81 -2.88
C VAL A 61 -4.73 -9.51 -2.01
N PRO A 62 -5.86 -10.22 -2.19
CA PRO A 62 -7.01 -10.07 -1.29
C PRO A 62 -6.58 -10.26 0.18
N GLY A 63 -6.99 -9.38 1.10
CA GLY A 63 -6.49 -9.43 2.48
C GLY A 63 -5.23 -8.62 2.75
N ALA A 64 -4.39 -8.34 1.75
CA ALA A 64 -3.12 -7.64 1.97
C ALA A 64 -3.32 -6.18 2.42
N ALA A 65 -4.38 -5.53 1.93
CA ALA A 65 -4.78 -4.22 2.42
C ALA A 65 -5.28 -4.27 3.86
N GLN A 66 -5.92 -5.36 4.32
CA GLN A 66 -6.35 -5.50 5.72
C GLN A 66 -5.16 -5.75 6.65
N ARG A 67 -4.12 -6.46 6.20
CA ARG A 67 -2.85 -6.62 6.96
C ARG A 67 -2.17 -5.27 7.29
N TRP A 68 -2.41 -4.26 6.45
CA TRP A 68 -1.94 -2.88 6.64
C TRP A 68 -3.08 -1.90 6.95
N GLY A 69 -4.31 -2.39 7.11
CA GLY A 69 -5.55 -1.61 7.10
C GLY A 69 -6.20 -1.48 8.47
N GLY A 70 -5.45 -1.74 9.55
CA GLY A 70 -5.73 -1.10 10.82
C GLY A 70 -5.24 0.34 10.80
N THR A 71 -5.71 1.18 11.73
CA THR A 71 -5.18 2.54 11.92
C THR A 71 -3.66 2.49 11.89
N SER A 72 -3.06 3.11 10.88
CA SER A 72 -1.61 3.10 10.72
C SER A 72 -0.97 3.59 12.03
N PRO A 73 0.19 3.09 12.48
CA PRO A 73 0.88 3.66 13.64
C PRO A 73 1.01 5.18 13.57
N HIS A 74 1.12 5.74 12.36
CA HIS A 74 1.13 7.17 12.10
C HIS A 74 -0.24 7.83 12.22
N GLU A 75 -1.32 7.17 11.81
CA GLU A 75 -2.70 7.66 12.02
C GLU A 75 -3.04 7.65 13.50
N THR A 76 -2.74 6.56 14.21
CA THR A 76 -2.92 6.46 15.67
C THR A 76 -2.13 7.57 16.37
N LEU A 77 -0.89 7.82 15.94
CA LEU A 77 -0.10 8.93 16.46
C LEU A 77 -0.70 10.29 16.14
N ALA A 78 -1.18 10.50 14.91
CA ALA A 78 -1.82 11.74 14.50
C ALA A 78 -3.09 12.01 15.33
N ASP A 79 -3.91 11.00 15.58
CA ASP A 79 -5.10 11.08 16.44
C ASP A 79 -4.72 11.45 17.88
N MET A 80 -3.69 10.81 18.44
CA MET A 80 -3.17 11.15 19.78
C MET A 80 -2.69 12.60 19.85
N LEU A 81 -1.96 13.08 18.85
CA LEU A 81 -1.49 14.46 18.78
C LEU A 81 -2.64 15.47 18.65
N LEU A 82 -3.66 15.15 17.84
CA LEU A 82 -4.86 15.97 17.72
C LEU A 82 -5.64 16.02 19.04
N GLU A 83 -5.75 14.90 19.76
CA GLU A 83 -6.39 14.86 21.08
C GLU A 83 -5.62 15.73 22.09
N MET A 84 -4.29 15.72 22.06
CA MET A 84 -3.45 16.60 22.90
C MET A 84 -3.75 18.07 22.63
N VAL A 85 -3.81 18.48 21.36
CA VAL A 85 -4.11 19.87 20.98
C VAL A 85 -5.52 20.28 21.41
N ARG A 86 -6.50 19.40 21.28
CA ARG A 86 -7.91 19.71 21.59
C ARG A 86 -8.21 19.74 23.09
N THR A 87 -7.54 18.90 23.87
CA THR A 87 -7.87 18.70 25.29
C THR A 87 -6.85 19.31 26.25
N GLY A 88 -5.63 19.60 25.76
CA GLY A 88 -4.50 20.02 26.60
C GLY A 88 -3.94 18.92 27.51
N ARG A 89 -4.42 17.68 27.38
CA ARG A 89 -3.94 16.53 28.17
C ARG A 89 -2.51 16.16 27.78
N SER A 90 -1.78 15.58 28.72
CA SER A 90 -0.39 15.17 28.49
C SER A 90 -0.30 13.96 27.56
N ALA A 91 0.85 13.82 26.88
CA ALA A 91 1.15 12.66 26.04
C ALA A 91 1.04 11.33 26.80
N LEU A 92 1.37 11.33 28.11
CA LEU A 92 1.31 10.12 28.95
C LEU A 92 -0.13 9.67 29.20
N GLU A 93 -1.06 10.61 29.44
CA GLU A 93 -2.47 10.30 29.66
C GLU A 93 -3.13 9.73 28.40
N ILE A 94 -2.95 10.43 27.27
CA ILE A 94 -3.52 10.01 25.98
C ILE A 94 -2.89 8.70 25.50
N GLY A 95 -1.58 8.52 25.68
CA GLY A 95 -0.88 7.27 25.35
C GLY A 95 -1.39 6.09 26.19
N ARG A 96 -1.61 6.29 27.49
CA ARG A 96 -2.17 5.24 28.37
C ARG A 96 -3.60 4.87 27.99
N ASP A 97 -4.44 5.84 27.64
CA ASP A 97 -5.82 5.58 27.19
C ASP A 97 -5.84 4.85 25.84
N THR A 98 -4.99 5.28 24.91
CA THR A 98 -4.86 4.65 23.60
C THR A 98 -4.34 3.23 23.71
N GLY A 99 -3.32 2.99 24.55
CA GLY A 99 -2.81 1.65 24.83
C GLY A 99 -3.89 0.71 25.39
N ARG A 100 -4.79 1.22 26.24
CA ARG A 100 -5.94 0.45 26.75
C ARG A 100 -7.00 0.11 25.69
N ARG A 101 -7.12 0.93 24.64
CA ARG A 101 -8.06 0.67 23.53
C ARG A 101 -7.50 -0.30 22.49
N LEU A 102 -6.18 -0.40 22.39
CA LEU A 102 -5.49 -1.23 21.40
C LEU A 102 -5.14 -2.64 21.91
N ALA A 103 -5.23 -2.87 23.23
CA ALA A 103 -5.02 -4.16 23.88
C ALA A 103 -6.31 -5.01 23.89
#